data_AF-A0A5C8IR64-F1
#
_entry.id   AF-A0A5C8IR64-F1
#
_cell.length_a   1.000
_cell.length_b   1.000
_cell.length_c   1.000
_cell.angle_alpha   90.00
_cell.angle_beta   90.00
_cell.angle_gamma   90.00
#
_symmetry.space_group_name_H-M   'P 1'
#
loop_
_entity.id
_entity.type
_entity.pdbx_description
1 polymer ?
#
loop_
_entity_poly.entity_id
_entity_poly.type
_entity_poly.pdbx_seq_one_letter_code
_entity_poly.pdbx_strand_id
1 'polypeptide(L)'
;MLTLETGIYMRVEQLPSGAPTPLPLQSGFNTETAYRALGMFNPSETSDAYFIFANDRDEIWFICNRHLRCLGVLPGSTALRLPLHSTARLIREHAQSGSAGTV
;
A
#
# COMPACT_ATOMS: atom_id res chain seq x y z
N MET A 1 3.37 18.22 9.41
CA MET A 1 4.23 17.03 9.30
C MET A 1 3.31 15.82 9.22
N LEU A 2 3.11 15.26 8.03
CA LEU A 2 2.43 13.97 7.88
C LEU A 2 3.51 12.90 8.00
N THR A 3 3.57 12.25 9.16
CA THR A 3 4.36 11.02 9.30
C THR A 3 3.50 9.86 8.81
N LEU A 4 4.06 8.99 7.97
CA LEU A 4 3.41 7.73 7.60
C LEU A 4 4.02 6.63 8.45
N GLU A 5 3.18 5.74 8.96
CA GLU A 5 3.64 4.49 9.57
C GLU A 5 4.58 3.74 8.61
N THR A 6 5.75 3.34 9.08
CA THR A 6 6.77 2.76 8.21
C THR A 6 6.49 1.29 7.95
N GLY A 7 6.58 0.86 6.69
CA GLY A 7 6.35 -0.55 6.35
C GLY A 7 4.88 -0.93 6.20
N ILE A 8 4.00 0.04 5.93
CA ILE A 8 2.63 -0.25 5.49
C ILE A 8 2.66 -0.88 4.09
N TYR A 9 1.91 -1.97 3.94
CA TYR A 9 1.67 -2.63 2.67
C TYR A 9 0.21 -2.46 2.25
N MET A 10 0.00 -2.22 0.96
CA MET A 10 -1.33 -2.05 0.37
C MET A 10 -1.47 -2.91 -0.88
N ARG A 11 -2.71 -3.26 -1.23
CA ARG A 11 -3.04 -3.88 -2.50
C ARG A 11 -3.83 -2.90 -3.38
N VAL A 12 -3.71 -3.09 -4.69
CA VAL A 12 -4.52 -2.38 -5.67
C VAL A 12 -5.91 -2.99 -5.75
N GLU A 13 -6.92 -2.13 -5.63
CA GLU A 13 -8.32 -2.42 -5.93
C GLU A 13 -8.82 -1.28 -6.82
N GLN A 14 -8.55 -1.40 -8.13
CA GLN A 14 -8.88 -0.35 -9.07
C GLN A 14 -10.40 -0.17 -9.19
N LEU A 15 -10.87 1.06 -8.99
CA LEU A 15 -12.28 1.39 -9.17
C LEU A 15 -12.72 1.26 -10.65
N PRO A 16 -13.96 0.82 -10.90
CA PRO A 16 -14.44 0.49 -12.25
C PRO A 16 -14.70 1.71 -13.15
N SER A 17 -15.26 2.82 -12.64
CA SER A 17 -15.60 4.01 -13.44
C SER A 17 -15.53 5.31 -12.64
N GLY A 18 -15.18 6.43 -13.28
CA GLY A 18 -15.10 7.76 -12.63
C GLY A 18 -13.96 7.90 -11.63
N ALA A 19 -12.99 7.00 -11.71
CA ALA A 19 -11.88 6.92 -10.77
C ALA A 19 -10.77 7.94 -11.12
N PRO A 20 -10.07 8.49 -10.11
CA PRO A 20 -8.95 9.38 -10.35
C PRO A 20 -7.84 8.67 -11.13
N THR A 21 -7.28 9.35 -12.11
CA THR A 21 -6.11 8.84 -12.85
C THR A 21 -4.83 9.10 -12.05
N PRO A 22 -3.79 8.27 -12.21
CA PRO A 22 -3.67 7.13 -13.13
C PRO A 22 -4.43 5.86 -12.67
N LEU A 23 -4.84 5.03 -13.63
CA LEU A 23 -5.45 3.72 -13.38
C LEU A 23 -4.35 2.69 -13.10
N PRO A 24 -4.19 2.18 -11.86
CA PRO A 24 -2.99 1.42 -11.50
C PRO A 24 -2.78 0.15 -12.33
N LEU A 25 -3.84 -0.58 -12.66
CA LEU A 25 -3.75 -1.84 -13.44
C LEU A 25 -3.31 -1.60 -14.89
N GLN A 26 -3.40 -0.37 -15.38
CA GLN A 26 -2.87 0.02 -16.69
C GLN A 26 -1.45 0.61 -16.58
N SER A 27 -1.01 0.95 -15.37
CA SER A 27 0.24 1.62 -15.06
C SER A 27 1.24 0.70 -14.33
N GLY A 28 1.27 -0.59 -14.69
CA GLY A 28 2.29 -1.54 -14.21
C GLY A 28 2.07 -2.07 -12.79
N PHE A 29 0.85 -1.99 -12.26
CA PHE A 29 0.44 -2.68 -11.03
C PHE A 29 -0.44 -3.89 -11.36
N ASN A 30 -0.56 -4.81 -10.39
CA ASN A 30 -1.46 -5.96 -10.47
C ASN A 30 -2.19 -6.22 -9.13
N THR A 31 -3.14 -7.18 -9.13
CA THR A 31 -3.97 -7.51 -7.96
C THR A 31 -3.35 -8.51 -7.00
N GLU A 32 -2.26 -9.17 -7.40
CA GLU A 32 -1.59 -10.25 -6.67
C GLU A 32 -0.32 -9.79 -5.92
N THR A 33 0.03 -8.51 -6.02
CA THR A 33 1.18 -7.90 -5.33
C THR A 33 0.71 -7.00 -4.19
N ALA A 34 1.37 -7.14 -3.04
CA ALA A 34 1.37 -6.17 -1.96
C ALA A 34 2.50 -5.17 -2.17
N TYR A 35 2.17 -3.89 -2.22
CA TYR A 35 3.10 -2.78 -2.46
C TYR A 35 3.37 -2.04 -1.16
N ARG A 36 4.64 -1.81 -0.85
CA ARG A 36 5.05 -1.01 0.31
C ARG A 36 4.89 0.47 -0.02
N ALA A 37 4.14 1.21 0.79
CA ALA A 37 4.04 2.65 0.61
C ALA A 37 5.36 3.32 1.03
N LEU A 38 5.90 4.14 0.14
CA LEU A 38 7.13 4.89 0.34
C LEU A 38 6.87 6.28 0.93
N GLY A 39 5.64 6.77 0.77
CA GLY A 39 5.20 8.04 1.29
C GLY A 39 3.74 8.29 0.98
N MET A 40 3.24 9.41 1.47
CA MET A 40 1.90 9.93 1.20
C MET A 40 2.02 11.42 0.90
N PHE A 41 1.26 11.87 -0.09
CA PHE A 41 1.07 13.25 -0.47
C PHE A 41 -0.42 13.54 -0.51
N ASN A 42 -0.86 14.70 -0.01
CA ASN A 42 -2.22 15.20 -0.20
C ASN A 42 -2.11 16.60 -0.81
N PRO A 43 -2.60 16.83 -2.04
CA PRO A 43 -2.67 18.17 -2.60
C PRO A 43 -3.78 18.95 -1.89
N SER A 44 -3.48 20.19 -1.49
CA SER A 44 -4.35 21.04 -0.68
C SER A 44 -5.74 21.27 -1.28
N GLU A 45 -5.89 21.14 -2.61
CA GLU A 45 -7.17 21.34 -3.30
C GLU A 45 -8.07 20.09 -3.32
N THR A 46 -7.64 18.95 -2.75
CA THR A 46 -8.44 17.71 -2.80
C THR A 46 -8.47 16.97 -1.46
N SER A 47 -9.57 16.28 -1.17
CA SER A 47 -9.66 15.35 -0.03
C SER A 47 -8.97 14.00 -0.28
N ASP A 48 -8.36 13.80 -1.44
CA ASP A 48 -7.72 12.54 -1.81
C ASP A 48 -6.26 12.50 -1.36
N ALA A 49 -5.86 11.36 -0.80
CA ALA A 49 -4.46 11.09 -0.48
C ALA A 49 -3.83 10.26 -1.60
N TYR A 50 -2.62 10.62 -2.00
CA TYR A 50 -1.83 9.89 -2.99
C TYR A 50 -0.70 9.18 -2.28
N PHE A 51 -0.61 7.87 -2.45
CA PHE A 51 0.47 7.07 -1.92
C PHE A 51 1.52 6.82 -2.98
N ILE A 52 2.79 6.85 -2.55
CA ILE A 52 3.94 6.69 -3.42
C ILE A 52 4.34 5.21 -3.40
N PHE A 53 4.39 4.57 -4.57
CA PHE A 53 4.79 3.17 -4.71
C PHE A 53 5.81 3.01 -5.84
N ALA A 54 6.60 1.94 -5.74
CA ALA A 54 7.31 1.37 -6.89
C ALA A 54 6.45 0.25 -7.49
N ASN A 55 6.09 0.35 -8.76
CA ASN A 55 5.27 -0.64 -9.46
C ASN A 55 6.11 -1.86 -9.91
N ASP A 56 5.50 -2.78 -10.67
CA ASP A 56 6.19 -4.01 -11.12
C ASP A 56 7.24 -3.75 -12.20
N ARG A 57 7.26 -2.55 -12.79
CA ARG A 57 8.22 -2.08 -13.80
C ARG A 57 9.31 -1.19 -13.22
N ASP A 58 9.42 -1.12 -11.89
CA ASP A 58 10.36 -0.25 -11.16
C ASP A 58 10.14 1.26 -11.36
N GLU A 59 8.93 1.65 -11.75
CA GLU A 59 8.53 3.06 -11.88
C GLU A 59 7.93 3.58 -10.57
N ILE A 60 8.17 4.87 -10.26
CA ILE A 60 7.56 5.55 -9.12
C ILE A 60 6.24 6.18 -9.53
N TRP A 61 5.18 5.87 -8.79
CA TRP A 61 3.82 6.33 -9.06
C TRP A 61 3.13 6.87 -7.82
N PHE A 62 2.25 7.84 -8.05
CA PHE A 62 1.37 8.45 -7.06
C PHE A 62 -0.03 7.89 -7.28
N ILE A 63 -0.45 6.95 -6.44
CA ILE A 63 -1.74 6.27 -6.59
C ILE A 63 -2.71 6.83 -5.56
N CYS A 64 -3.85 7.33 -6.05
CA CYS A 64 -4.91 7.82 -5.19
C CYS A 64 -5.43 6.69 -4.27
N ASN A 65 -5.64 7.02 -3.00
CA ASN A 65 -6.08 6.12 -1.93
C ASN A 65 -7.38 5.38 -2.26
N ARG A 66 -8.21 5.94 -3.13
CA ARG A 66 -9.45 5.29 -3.60
C ARG A 66 -9.19 3.95 -4.30
N HIS A 67 -8.03 3.79 -4.93
CA HIS A 67 -7.60 2.56 -5.60
C HIS A 67 -6.91 1.55 -4.68
N LEU A 68 -6.83 1.81 -3.37
CA LEU A 68 -5.97 1.06 -2.46
C LEU A 68 -6.78 0.41 -1.33
N ARG A 69 -6.31 -0.74 -0.87
CA ARG A 69 -6.73 -1.33 0.40
C ARG A 69 -5.50 -1.63 1.25
N CYS A 70 -5.56 -1.22 2.51
CA CYS A 70 -4.52 -1.52 3.48
C CYS A 70 -4.50 -3.01 3.81
N LEU A 71 -3.32 -3.64 3.76
CA LEU A 71 -3.13 -5.00 4.26
C LEU A 71 -2.68 -4.98 5.72
N GLY A 72 -1.89 -3.98 6.09
CA GLY A 72 -1.34 -3.78 7.43
C GLY A 72 0.14 -3.38 7.37
N VAL A 73 0.81 -3.49 8.51
CA VAL A 73 2.21 -3.11 8.68
C VAL A 73 3.05 -4.36 8.83
N LEU A 74 4.18 -4.41 8.13
CA LEU A 74 5.19 -5.44 8.31
C LEU A 74 6.50 -4.77 8.74
N PRO A 75 6.73 -4.61 10.06
CA PRO A 75 7.89 -3.90 10.58
C PRO A 75 9.21 -4.53 10.13
N GLY A 76 10.23 -3.70 9.88
CA GLY A 76 11.56 -4.14 9.47
C GLY A 76 11.67 -4.62 8.02
N SER A 77 10.56 -4.78 7.29
CA SER A 77 10.60 -5.15 5.88
C SER A 77 11.07 -4.01 4.99
N THR A 78 12.05 -4.28 4.14
CA THR A 78 12.57 -3.34 3.14
C THR A 78 12.08 -3.62 1.72
N ALA A 79 11.40 -4.76 1.52
CA ALA A 79 10.88 -5.14 0.21
C ALA A 79 9.87 -4.10 -0.30
N LEU A 80 9.96 -3.72 -1.56
CA LEU A 80 9.00 -2.78 -2.17
C LEU A 80 7.70 -3.49 -2.58
N ARG A 81 7.82 -4.78 -2.88
CA ARG A 81 6.80 -5.63 -3.47
C ARG A 81 6.91 -7.02 -2.86
N LEU A 82 5.79 -7.61 -2.50
CA LEU A 82 5.70 -8.97 -1.98
C LEU A 82 4.44 -9.66 -2.52
N PRO A 83 4.42 -11.00 -2.68
CA PRO A 83 3.20 -11.70 -3.06
C PRO A 83 2.07 -11.46 -2.05
N LEU A 84 0.88 -11.06 -2.52
CA LEU A 84 -0.25 -10.63 -1.70
C LEU A 84 -0.62 -11.67 -0.63
N HIS A 85 -0.76 -12.94 -1.03
CA HIS A 85 -1.16 -14.02 -0.12
C HIS A 85 -0.15 -14.20 1.03
N SER A 86 1.14 -14.24 0.70
CA SER A 86 2.23 -14.39 1.68
C SER A 86 2.28 -13.20 2.62
N THR A 87 2.17 -11.97 2.11
CA THR A 87 2.18 -10.74 2.92
C THR A 87 1.01 -10.68 3.88
N ALA A 88 -0.20 -10.99 3.42
CA ALA A 88 -1.39 -11.01 4.25
C ALA A 88 -1.25 -12.02 5.41
N ARG A 89 -0.59 -13.15 5.18
CA ARG A 89 -0.27 -14.13 6.23
C ARG A 89 0.72 -13.56 7.24
N LEU A 90 1.86 -13.03 6.78
CA LEU A 90 2.92 -12.47 7.63
C LEU A 90 2.41 -11.34 8.54
N ILE A 91 1.57 -10.46 8.01
CA ILE A 91 0.96 -9.36 8.78
C ILE A 91 0.07 -9.91 9.91
N ARG A 92 -0.73 -10.95 9.64
CA ARG A 92 -1.58 -11.57 10.66
C ARG A 92 -0.76 -12.25 11.76
N GLU A 93 0.27 -12.99 11.38
CA GLU A 93 1.19 -13.65 12.31
C GLU A 93 1.88 -12.61 13.22
N HIS A 94 2.33 -11.50 12.63
CA HIS A 94 2.92 -10.40 13.38
C HIS A 94 1.91 -9.79 14.39
N ALA A 95 0.69 -9.48 13.96
CA ALA A 95 -0.34 -8.92 14.83
C ALA A 95 -0.68 -9.84 16.02
N GLN A 96 -0.68 -11.15 15.82
CA GLN A 96 -0.92 -12.13 16.88
C GLN A 96 0.25 -12.20 17.88
N SER A 97 1.50 -12.13 17.39
CA SER A 97 2.69 -12.15 18.25
C SER A 97 2.78 -10.94 19.19
N GLY A 98 2.24 -9.78 18.80
CA GLY A 98 2.18 -8.58 19.63
C GLY A 98 1.13 -8.61 20.75
N SER A 99 0.13 -9.50 20.67
CA SER A 99 -0.92 -9.62 21.69
C SER A 99 -0.56 -10.47 22.92
N ALA A 100 0.58 -11.16 22.90
CA ALA A 100 1.03 -12.04 23.99
C ALA A 100 1.84 -11.32 25.09
N GLY A 101 2.00 -10.00 25.01
CA GLY A 101 2.91 -9.21 25.85
C GLY A 101 2.27 -8.26 26.88
N THR A 102 0.95 -8.31 27.09
CA THR A 102 0.28 -7.43 28.06
C THR A 102 -0.53 -8.25 29.07
N VAL A 103 0.14 -8.70 30.13
CA VAL A 103 -0.47 -9.07 31.42
C VAL A 103 0.41 -8.49 32.53
#